data_AF-A0A7C4EDG2-F1
#
_entry.id   AF-A0A7C4EDG2-F1
#
_cell.length_a   1.000
_cell.length_b   1.000
_cell.length_c   1.000
_cell.angle_alpha   90.00
_cell.angle_beta   90.00
_cell.angle_gamma   90.00
#
_symmetry.space_group_name_H-M   'P 1'
#
loop_
_entity.id
_entity.type
_entity.pdbx_description
1 polymer ?
#
loop_
_entity_poly.entity_id
_entity_poly.type
_entity_poly.pdbx_seq_one_letter_code
_entity_poly.pdbx_strand_id
1 'polypeptide(L)'
;MNWKPPPIPELLRAVKAYLEMAYDGEPPPAVCERVRTLHSLAAEEFYDSPVFERIPPDAPTRLALRLGNRVYPHMKLAIDRSPDGRGYLFRVDTHDRHCCPPPDTRDYREFSRLMEFNQKLAQAIEAGWAEQNLPTFKTYLRADLRRRQAAGAG
;
A
#
# COMPACT_ATOMS: atom_id res chain seq x y z
N MET A 1 -16.26 -11.20 -12.97
CA MET A 1 -16.49 -10.22 -11.90
C MET A 1 -15.30 -9.27 -11.86
N ASN A 2 -15.44 -8.05 -12.41
CA ASN A 2 -14.38 -7.04 -12.42
C ASN A 2 -14.29 -6.39 -11.04
N TRP A 3 -13.25 -6.69 -10.28
CA TRP A 3 -12.78 -5.77 -9.24
C TRP A 3 -12.50 -4.41 -9.88
N LYS A 4 -12.99 -3.33 -9.27
CA LYS A 4 -12.73 -1.98 -9.74
C LYS A 4 -11.53 -1.40 -8.98
N PRO A 5 -10.43 -1.07 -9.66
CA PRO A 5 -9.32 -0.36 -9.03
C PRO A 5 -9.76 1.06 -8.61
N PRO A 6 -8.96 1.76 -7.79
CA PRO A 6 -9.22 3.14 -7.43
C PRO A 6 -9.42 4.04 -8.66
N PRO A 7 -10.10 5.19 -8.52
CA PRO A 7 -9.93 6.26 -9.48
C PRO A 7 -8.47 6.74 -9.47
N ILE A 8 -7.90 7.01 -10.65
CA ILE A 8 -6.50 7.43 -10.82
C ILE A 8 -6.13 8.60 -9.90
N PRO A 9 -6.93 9.68 -9.77
CA PRO A 9 -6.61 10.78 -8.86
C PRO A 9 -6.47 10.34 -7.39
N GLU A 10 -7.25 9.35 -6.94
CA GLU A 10 -7.15 8.85 -5.57
C GLU A 10 -5.84 8.09 -5.35
N LEU A 11 -5.47 7.25 -6.30
CA LEU A 11 -4.20 6.53 -6.26
C LEU A 11 -3.01 7.49 -6.30
N LEU A 12 -3.03 8.52 -7.16
CA LEU A 12 -1.96 9.52 -7.19
C LEU A 12 -1.85 10.31 -5.89
N ARG A 13 -2.98 10.64 -5.23
CA ARG A 13 -2.97 11.21 -3.87
C ARG A 13 -2.35 10.24 -2.86
N ALA A 14 -2.72 8.95 -2.91
CA ALA A 14 -2.16 7.94 -2.03
C ALA A 14 -0.63 7.79 -2.22
N VAL A 15 -0.16 7.77 -3.46
CA VAL A 15 1.27 7.74 -3.83
C VAL A 15 1.99 8.98 -3.29
N LYS A 16 1.43 10.18 -3.49
CA LYS A 16 2.02 11.42 -2.98
C LYS A 16 2.17 11.37 -1.45
N ALA A 17 1.10 11.07 -0.73
CA ALA A 17 1.11 11.00 0.74
C ALA A 17 2.07 9.92 1.26
N TYR A 18 2.18 8.80 0.56
CA TYR A 18 3.17 7.76 0.88
C TYR A 18 4.59 8.32 0.79
N LEU A 19 4.94 8.96 -0.33
CA LEU A 19 6.30 9.42 -0.60
C LEU A 19 6.73 10.53 0.35
N GLU A 20 5.82 11.46 0.68
CA GLU A 20 6.06 12.54 1.65
C GLU A 20 6.42 12.04 3.05
N MET A 21 5.92 10.86 3.44
CA MET A 21 6.23 10.25 4.74
C MET A 21 7.39 9.26 4.68
N ALA A 22 7.60 8.60 3.54
CA ALA A 22 8.61 7.56 3.38
C ALA A 22 10.03 8.10 3.16
N TYR A 23 10.15 9.36 2.73
CA TYR A 23 11.41 10.00 2.38
C TYR A 23 11.53 11.39 3.01
N ASP A 24 12.64 11.62 3.73
CA ASP A 24 13.04 12.94 4.26
C ASP A 24 13.81 13.73 3.18
N GLY A 25 13.28 13.77 1.95
CA GLY A 25 13.96 14.33 0.78
C GLY A 25 13.50 13.68 -0.54
N GLU A 26 14.29 13.86 -1.60
CA GLU A 26 13.96 13.30 -2.91
C GLU A 26 14.09 11.76 -2.89
N PRO A 27 13.08 11.01 -3.37
CA PRO A 27 13.19 9.56 -3.52
C PRO A 27 14.30 9.17 -4.52
N PRO A 28 14.81 7.93 -4.46
CA PRO A 28 15.79 7.46 -5.45
C PRO A 28 15.28 7.57 -6.89
N PRO A 29 16.16 7.75 -7.91
CA PRO A 29 15.75 7.92 -9.31
C PRO A 29 14.80 6.84 -9.83
N ALA A 30 15.00 5.58 -9.40
CA ALA A 30 14.14 4.46 -9.78
C ALA A 30 12.69 4.57 -9.25
N VAL A 31 12.46 5.28 -8.14
CA VAL A 31 11.13 5.58 -7.60
C VAL A 31 10.53 6.76 -8.36
N CYS A 32 11.32 7.81 -8.59
CA CYS A 32 10.89 8.98 -9.37
C CYS A 32 10.48 8.59 -10.80
N GLU A 33 11.24 7.72 -11.47
CA GLU A 33 10.91 7.19 -12.81
C GLU A 33 9.57 6.45 -12.82
N ARG A 34 9.34 5.62 -11.80
CA ARG A 34 8.12 4.85 -11.66
C ARG A 34 6.90 5.75 -11.48
N VAL A 35 7.02 6.78 -10.65
CA VAL A 35 5.97 7.79 -10.44
C VAL A 35 5.73 8.60 -11.72
N ARG A 36 6.80 9.01 -12.42
CA ARG A 36 6.69 9.72 -13.70
C ARG A 36 6.00 8.88 -14.77
N THR A 37 6.32 7.59 -14.85
CA THR A 37 5.65 6.64 -15.73
C THR A 37 4.14 6.65 -15.48
N LEU A 38 3.70 6.55 -14.22
CA LEU A 38 2.28 6.61 -13.87
C LEU A 38 1.61 7.92 -14.33
N HIS A 39 2.28 9.06 -14.18
CA HIS A 39 1.75 10.35 -14.62
C HIS A 39 1.65 10.51 -16.13
N SER A 40 2.40 9.73 -16.91
CA SER A 40 2.44 9.82 -18.37
C SER A 40 1.41 8.94 -19.09
N LEU A 41 0.77 8.01 -18.38
CA LEU A 41 -0.12 7.03 -18.96
C LEU A 41 -1.53 7.56 -19.19
N ALA A 42 -2.16 7.13 -20.28
CA ALA A 42 -3.59 7.32 -20.51
C ALA A 42 -4.42 6.52 -19.50
N ALA A 43 -5.66 6.93 -19.28
CA ALA A 43 -6.53 6.31 -18.26
C ALA A 43 -6.79 4.82 -18.55
N GLU A 44 -6.87 4.47 -19.82
CA GLU A 44 -7.13 3.12 -20.33
C GLU A 44 -5.95 2.18 -20.09
N GLU A 45 -4.72 2.70 -20.09
CA GLU A 45 -3.47 1.92 -19.95
C GLU A 45 -2.91 1.96 -18.53
N PHE A 46 -3.46 2.84 -17.68
CA PHE A 46 -2.89 3.17 -16.37
C PHE A 46 -2.68 1.93 -15.50
N TYR A 47 -3.71 1.09 -15.35
CA TYR A 47 -3.65 -0.12 -14.53
C TYR A 47 -3.00 -1.31 -15.23
N ASP A 48 -2.75 -1.21 -16.54
CA ASP A 48 -2.03 -2.19 -17.35
C ASP A 48 -0.51 -1.95 -17.36
N SER A 49 -0.06 -0.83 -16.81
CA SER A 49 1.36 -0.50 -16.64
C SER A 49 2.19 -1.63 -15.99
N PRO A 50 3.43 -1.88 -16.45
CA PRO A 50 4.33 -2.86 -15.86
C PRO A 50 4.89 -2.44 -14.49
N VAL A 51 4.65 -1.20 -14.05
CA VAL A 51 5.07 -0.74 -12.73
C VAL A 51 4.28 -1.39 -11.59
N PHE A 52 3.11 -1.94 -11.88
CA PHE A 52 2.29 -2.69 -10.93
C PHE A 52 2.64 -4.17 -10.93
N GLU A 53 2.87 -4.71 -9.74
CA GLU A 53 2.86 -6.15 -9.49
C GLU A 53 1.39 -6.61 -9.35
N ARG A 54 0.95 -7.56 -10.19
CA ARG A 54 -0.41 -8.11 -10.22
C ARG A 54 -0.48 -9.44 -9.47
N ILE A 55 -1.38 -9.56 -8.50
CA ILE A 55 -1.44 -10.71 -7.60
C ILE A 55 -2.89 -11.21 -7.47
N PRO A 56 -3.20 -12.46 -7.88
CA PRO A 56 -2.41 -13.30 -8.80
C PRO A 56 -2.35 -12.69 -10.22
N PRO A 57 -1.40 -13.09 -11.07
CA PRO A 57 -1.21 -12.47 -12.40
C PRO A 57 -2.44 -12.54 -13.32
N ASP A 58 -3.14 -13.68 -13.36
CA ASP A 58 -4.22 -13.94 -14.33
C ASP A 58 -5.59 -13.36 -13.91
N ALA A 59 -5.76 -13.13 -12.61
CA ALA A 59 -7.02 -12.63 -12.04
C ALA A 59 -6.72 -11.78 -10.79
N PRO A 60 -6.11 -10.60 -10.96
CA PRO A 60 -5.56 -9.85 -9.84
C PRO A 60 -6.66 -9.43 -8.86
N THR A 61 -6.43 -9.73 -7.59
CA THR A 61 -7.19 -9.22 -6.44
C THR A 61 -6.40 -8.21 -5.64
N ARG A 62 -5.11 -8.05 -6.00
CA ARG A 62 -4.17 -7.08 -5.45
C ARG A 62 -3.31 -6.52 -6.57
N LEU A 63 -3.09 -5.22 -6.51
CA LEU A 63 -2.02 -4.52 -7.22
C LEU A 63 -1.03 -4.00 -6.19
N ALA A 64 0.27 -4.05 -6.49
CA ALA A 64 1.28 -3.46 -5.64
C ALA A 64 2.26 -2.60 -6.44
N LEU A 65 2.63 -1.46 -5.88
CA LEU A 65 3.59 -0.52 -6.42
C LEU A 65 4.79 -0.44 -5.46
N ARG A 66 5.96 -0.84 -5.94
CA ARG A 66 7.18 -0.78 -5.13
C ARG A 66 7.70 0.66 -5.07
N LEU A 67 7.53 1.26 -3.90
CA LEU A 67 7.93 2.64 -3.62
C LEU A 67 9.09 2.71 -2.63
N GLY A 68 9.31 1.68 -1.80
CA GLY A 68 10.36 1.66 -0.80
C GLY A 68 10.16 2.70 0.30
N ASN A 69 11.23 2.97 1.05
CA ASN A 69 11.41 4.12 1.93
C ASN A 69 12.91 4.46 2.00
N ARG A 70 13.28 5.47 2.79
CA ARG A 70 14.67 5.93 2.92
C ARG A 70 15.72 4.88 3.34
N VAL A 71 15.31 3.81 4.02
CA VAL A 71 16.21 2.76 4.53
C VAL A 71 15.86 1.35 4.00
N TYR A 72 14.74 1.18 3.30
CA TYR A 72 14.30 -0.12 2.79
C TYR A 72 13.59 -0.02 1.43
N PRO A 73 14.22 -0.50 0.34
CA PRO A 73 13.71 -0.28 -1.03
C PRO A 73 12.54 -1.20 -1.42
N HIS A 74 12.20 -2.21 -0.61
CA HIS A 74 11.26 -3.25 -1.02
C HIS A 74 9.85 -3.07 -0.45
N MET A 75 9.61 -2.02 0.35
CA MET A 75 8.26 -1.63 0.77
C MET A 75 7.37 -1.25 -0.41
N LYS A 76 6.07 -1.55 -0.30
CA LYS A 76 5.11 -1.35 -1.40
C LYS A 76 3.84 -0.64 -0.90
N LEU A 77 3.28 0.17 -1.77
CA LEU A 77 1.87 0.55 -1.69
C LEU A 77 1.06 -0.58 -2.33
N ALA A 78 0.16 -1.19 -1.58
CA ALA A 78 -0.75 -2.22 -2.04
C ALA A 78 -2.18 -1.68 -2.17
N ILE A 79 -2.88 -2.16 -3.20
CA ILE A 79 -4.29 -1.91 -3.45
C ILE A 79 -4.97 -3.26 -3.41
N ASP A 80 -5.67 -3.53 -2.31
CA ASP A 80 -6.40 -4.77 -2.08
C ASP A 80 -7.85 -4.63 -2.51
N ARG A 81 -8.43 -5.68 -3.09
CA ARG A 81 -9.89 -5.80 -3.19
C ARG A 81 -10.49 -5.81 -1.79
N SER A 82 -11.54 -5.01 -1.56
CA SER A 82 -12.23 -5.00 -0.27
C SER A 82 -12.86 -6.38 0.06
N PRO A 83 -13.04 -6.74 1.35
CA PRO A 83 -13.61 -8.04 1.73
C PRO A 83 -15.03 -8.30 1.19
N ASP A 84 -15.85 -7.26 1.01
CA ASP A 84 -17.17 -7.37 0.39
C ASP A 84 -17.13 -7.45 -1.15
N GLY A 85 -15.93 -7.35 -1.73
CA GLY A 85 -15.66 -7.43 -3.15
C GLY A 85 -16.13 -6.23 -3.98
N ARG A 86 -16.64 -5.16 -3.34
CA ARG A 86 -17.28 -4.01 -3.99
C ARG A 86 -16.36 -2.81 -4.23
N GLY A 87 -15.18 -2.81 -3.63
CA GLY A 87 -14.24 -1.69 -3.72
C GLY A 87 -12.79 -2.12 -3.54
N TYR A 88 -11.99 -1.18 -3.09
CA TYR A 88 -10.57 -1.33 -2.90
C TYR A 88 -10.15 -0.74 -1.54
N LEU A 89 -8.99 -1.17 -1.06
CA LEU A 89 -8.37 -0.70 0.17
C LEU A 89 -6.90 -0.42 -0.10
N PHE A 90 -6.41 0.75 0.28
CA PHE A 90 -4.98 1.01 0.34
C PHE A 90 -4.38 0.37 1.59
N ARG A 91 -3.19 -0.18 1.43
CA ARG A 91 -2.39 -0.80 2.48
C ARG A 91 -0.91 -0.55 2.21
N VAL A 92 -0.12 -0.41 3.26
CA VAL A 92 1.33 -0.46 3.13
C VAL A 92 1.81 -1.89 3.38
N ASP A 93 2.45 -2.49 2.39
CA ASP A 93 3.10 -3.80 2.52
C ASP A 93 4.58 -3.60 2.87
N THR A 94 4.95 -3.94 4.11
CA THR A 94 6.33 -3.81 4.60
C THR A 94 7.28 -4.74 3.86
N HIS A 95 6.79 -5.90 3.41
CA HIS A 95 7.54 -6.87 2.60
C HIS A 95 8.94 -7.23 3.14
N ASP A 96 9.16 -7.14 4.45
CA ASP A 96 10.44 -7.37 5.13
C ASP A 96 10.52 -8.75 5.79
N ARG A 97 9.39 -9.32 6.19
CA ARG A 97 9.33 -10.69 6.74
C ARG A 97 9.96 -11.76 5.85
N HIS A 98 9.94 -11.56 4.52
CA HIS A 98 10.51 -12.51 3.56
C HIS A 98 12.03 -12.62 3.60
N CYS A 99 12.72 -11.59 4.09
CA CYS A 99 14.17 -11.55 4.19
C CYS A 99 14.67 -11.48 5.65
N CYS A 100 13.79 -11.73 6.62
CA CYS A 100 14.16 -11.75 8.03
C CYS A 100 15.11 -12.92 8.32
N PRO A 101 16.34 -12.66 8.81
CA PRO A 101 17.27 -13.70 9.23
C PRO A 101 16.71 -14.55 10.38
N PRO A 102 17.22 -15.78 10.57
CA PRO A 102 16.91 -16.57 11.75
C PRO A 102 17.29 -15.86 13.07
N PRO A 103 16.54 -16.04 14.17
CA PRO A 103 16.76 -15.33 15.45
C PRO A 103 18.13 -15.50 16.10
N ASP A 104 18.83 -16.59 15.79
CA ASP A 104 20.15 -16.95 16.29
C ASP A 104 21.30 -16.27 15.53
N THR A 105 21.01 -15.51 14.47
CA THR A 105 22.01 -14.80 13.68
C THR A 105 22.35 -13.42 14.25
N ARG A 106 23.57 -12.96 14.01
CA ARG A 106 24.05 -11.62 14.41
C ARG A 106 23.18 -10.49 13.84
N ASP A 107 22.66 -10.68 12.63
CA ASP A 107 21.94 -9.64 11.88
C ASP A 107 20.46 -9.52 12.30
N TYR A 108 19.92 -10.53 13.01
CA TYR A 108 18.51 -10.54 13.43
C TYR A 108 18.10 -9.31 14.23
N ARG A 109 18.97 -8.83 15.13
CA ARG A 109 18.66 -7.68 15.98
C ARG A 109 18.50 -6.40 15.16
N GLU A 110 19.40 -6.16 14.22
CA GLU A 110 19.32 -4.96 13.36
C GLU A 110 18.15 -5.08 12.38
N PHE A 111 17.92 -6.29 11.85
CA PHE A 111 16.76 -6.54 10.99
C PHE A 111 15.43 -6.34 11.73
N SER A 112 15.34 -6.75 12.99
CA SER A 112 14.15 -6.54 13.83
C SER A 112 13.86 -5.05 14.02
N ARG A 113 14.88 -4.22 14.22
CA ARG A 113 14.73 -2.75 14.29
C ARG A 113 14.24 -2.18 12.96
N LEU A 114 14.73 -2.70 11.84
CA LEU A 114 14.25 -2.32 10.52
C LEU A 114 12.76 -2.68 10.35
N MET A 115 12.36 -3.88 10.75
CA MET A 115 10.95 -4.30 10.70
C MET A 115 10.06 -3.42 11.58
N GLU A 116 10.51 -3.08 12.79
CA GLU A 116 9.78 -2.16 13.67
C GLU A 116 9.64 -0.76 13.05
N PHE A 117 10.71 -0.25 12.43
CA PHE A 117 10.69 1.01 11.71
C PHE A 117 9.68 0.97 10.55
N ASN A 118 9.77 -0.03 9.68
CA ASN A 118 8.87 -0.21 8.54
C ASN A 118 7.41 -0.33 9.01
N GLN A 119 7.15 -1.06 10.10
CA GLN A 119 5.82 -1.23 10.65
C GLN A 119 5.24 0.07 11.20
N LYS A 120 6.06 0.88 11.89
CA LYS A 120 5.64 2.22 12.38
C LYS A 120 5.35 3.16 11.21
N LEU A 121 6.22 3.17 10.20
CA LEU A 121 6.04 3.98 8.99
C LEU A 121 4.77 3.58 8.24
N ALA A 122 4.54 2.27 8.06
CA ALA A 122 3.31 1.74 7.44
C ALA A 122 2.06 2.21 8.17
N GLN A 123 2.05 2.16 9.51
CA GLN A 123 0.92 2.62 10.32
C GLN A 123 0.69 4.13 10.19
N ALA A 124 1.76 4.92 10.12
CA ALA A 124 1.66 6.37 9.95
C ALA A 124 1.09 6.73 8.57
N ILE A 125 1.58 6.09 7.51
CA ILE A 125 1.07 6.30 6.14
C ILE A 125 -0.41 5.91 6.05
N GLU A 126 -0.80 4.74 6.56
CA GLU A 126 -2.20 4.32 6.56
C GLU A 126 -3.10 5.24 7.38
N ALA A 127 -2.59 5.81 8.48
CA ALA A 127 -3.31 6.82 9.24
C ALA A 127 -3.48 8.11 8.43
N GLY A 128 -2.43 8.60 7.77
CA GLY A 128 -2.49 9.78 6.90
C GLY A 128 -3.45 9.60 5.72
N TRP A 129 -3.51 8.41 5.13
CA TRP A 129 -4.53 8.09 4.12
C TRP A 129 -5.94 8.13 4.69
N ALA A 130 -6.15 7.56 5.88
CA ALA A 130 -7.46 7.58 6.54
C ALA A 130 -7.93 9.01 6.86
N GLU A 131 -7.04 9.90 7.29
CA GLU A 131 -7.33 11.33 7.51
C GLU A 131 -7.72 12.06 6.22
N GLN A 132 -7.20 11.62 5.08
CA GLN A 132 -7.56 12.11 3.75
C GLN A 132 -8.81 11.42 3.15
N ASN A 133 -9.54 10.65 3.95
CA ASN A 133 -10.71 9.86 3.51
C ASN A 133 -10.40 8.82 2.43
N LEU A 134 -9.15 8.38 2.30
CA LEU A 134 -8.80 7.25 1.45
C LEU A 134 -9.15 5.93 2.15
N PRO A 135 -9.69 4.93 1.43
CA PRO A 135 -10.12 3.69 2.05
C PRO A 135 -8.91 2.86 2.49
N THR A 136 -8.88 2.45 3.75
CA THR A 136 -7.84 1.57 4.33
C THR A 136 -8.52 0.42 5.06
N PHE A 137 -7.78 -0.64 5.36
CA PHE A 137 -8.34 -1.77 6.11
C PHE A 137 -8.92 -1.35 7.47
N LYS A 138 -8.24 -0.43 8.18
CA LYS A 138 -8.71 0.08 9.47
C LYS A 138 -10.02 0.87 9.36
N THR A 139 -10.16 1.72 8.34
CA THR A 139 -11.42 2.47 8.13
C THR A 139 -12.55 1.55 7.70
N TYR A 140 -12.28 0.56 6.85
CA TYR A 140 -13.24 -0.49 6.50
C TYR A 140 -13.72 -1.29 7.71
N LEU A 141 -12.80 -1.79 8.55
CA LEU A 141 -13.16 -2.59 9.72
C LEU A 141 -14.04 -1.81 10.70
N ARG A 142 -13.72 -0.53 10.94
CA ARG A 142 -14.55 0.35 11.79
C ARG A 142 -15.95 0.52 11.22
N ALA A 143 -16.08 0.73 9.92
CA ALA A 143 -17.38 0.85 9.26
C ALA A 143 -18.18 -0.46 9.33
N ASP A 144 -17.51 -1.60 9.12
CA ASP A 144 -18.13 -2.92 9.17
C ASP A 144 -18.68 -3.27 10.56
N LEU A 145 -17.90 -3.02 11.61
CA LEU A 145 -18.34 -3.23 13.00
C LEU A 145 -19.57 -2.39 13.34
N ARG A 146 -19.60 -1.12 12.92
CA ARG A 146 -20.78 -0.25 13.11
C ARG A 146 -22.02 -0.78 12.40
N ARG A 147 -21.88 -1.29 11.16
CA ARG A 147 -23.00 -1.90 10.42
C ARG A 147 -23.55 -3.12 11.14
N ARG A 148 -22.68 -4.00 11.65
CA ARG A 148 -23.10 -5.21 12.39
C ARG A 148 -23.79 -4.88 13.71
N GLN A 149 -23.32 -3.87 14.43
CA GLN A 149 -23.97 -3.39 15.66
C GLN A 149 -25.37 -2.85 15.38
N ALA A 150 -25.53 -2.05 14.31
CA ALA A 150 -26.84 -1.54 13.93
C ALA A 150 -27.81 -2.66 13.47
N ALA A 151 -27.30 -3.67 12.76
CA ALA A 151 -28.10 -4.79 12.28
C ALA A 151 -28.49 -5.81 13.37
N GLY A 152 -27.72 -5.90 14.47
CA GLY A 152 -28.03 -6.76 15.61
C GLY A 152 -28.91 -6.10 16.68
N ALA A 153 -29.23 -4.82 16.53
CA ALA A 153 -30.05 -4.04 17.46
C ALA A 153 -31.49 -3.80 16.98
N GLY A 154 -31.87 -4.35 15.82
CA GLY A 154 -33.23 -4.33 15.27
C GLY A 154 -33.78 -5.74 15.10
#